data_AF-A0A7L0MMG5-F1
#
_entry.id   AF-A0A7L0MMG5-F1
#
_cell.length_a   1.000
_cell.length_b   1.000
_cell.length_c   1.000
_cell.angle_alpha   90.00
_cell.angle_beta   90.00
_cell.angle_gamma   90.00
#
_symmetry.space_group_name_H-M   'P 1'
#
loop_
_entity.id
_entity.type
_entity.pdbx_description
1 polymer ?
#
loop_
_entity_poly.entity_id
_entity_poly.type
_entity_poly.pdbx_seq_one_letter_code
_entity_poly.pdbx_strand_id
1 'polypeptide(L)'
;RPLSITPLPDVLKPPAARARRVTFKGEVVASGRPAGSISSAKGREKRGPSSVPPGLAPRPHAVPDYVVRYPVIRSSQQREGYKGVFQDQLWEYTDLLWEIRSMLPREPEAGSAGKAPAAHTVHQDWAFLAKQQRCEYLKQKLTHIKARIQEYDRDCAGTF
;
A
#
# COMPACT_ATOMS: atom_id res chain seq x y z
N ARG A 1 23.88 58.44 -8.86
CA ARG A 1 24.39 57.23 -8.15
C ARG A 1 23.57 56.04 -8.66
N PRO A 2 24.11 55.22 -9.59
CA PRO A 2 23.44 53.99 -10.01
C PRO A 2 23.64 52.89 -8.96
N LEU A 3 22.58 52.11 -8.69
CA LEU A 3 22.62 50.95 -7.81
C LEU A 3 23.14 49.75 -8.61
N SER A 4 24.25 49.20 -8.13
CA SER A 4 24.97 48.07 -8.70
C SER A 4 24.16 46.77 -8.53
N ILE A 5 23.83 46.13 -9.65
CA ILE A 5 23.31 44.75 -9.67
C ILE A 5 24.49 43.80 -9.49
N THR A 6 24.52 43.05 -8.39
CA THR A 6 25.43 41.92 -8.18
C THR A 6 24.84 40.66 -8.82
N PRO A 7 25.61 39.87 -9.58
CA PRO A 7 25.15 38.58 -10.10
C PRO A 7 25.23 37.48 -9.04
N LEU A 8 24.22 36.62 -9.02
CA LEU A 8 24.11 35.40 -8.22
C LEU A 8 25.13 34.34 -8.71
N PRO A 9 25.86 33.64 -7.83
CA PRO A 9 26.69 32.52 -8.26
C PRO A 9 25.81 31.29 -8.57
N ASP A 10 25.85 30.89 -9.83
CA ASP A 10 25.54 29.56 -10.33
C ASP A 10 26.50 28.52 -9.75
N VAL A 11 26.09 27.24 -9.79
CA VAL A 11 26.81 26.01 -9.45
C VAL A 11 26.47 25.42 -8.07
N LEU A 12 25.63 24.38 -8.10
CA LEU A 12 25.98 23.09 -7.50
C LEU A 12 25.35 21.95 -8.32
N LYS A 13 26.25 21.24 -9.00
CA LYS A 13 26.06 20.11 -9.91
C LYS A 13 25.61 18.85 -9.16
N PRO A 14 24.69 18.03 -9.70
CA PRO A 14 24.30 16.77 -9.06
C PRO A 14 25.40 15.70 -9.15
N PRO A 15 25.64 14.89 -8.09
CA PRO A 15 26.60 13.78 -8.16
C PRO A 15 26.03 12.59 -8.95
N ALA A 16 26.84 12.07 -9.88
CA ALA A 16 26.56 10.84 -10.60
C ALA A 16 26.61 9.63 -9.64
N ALA A 17 25.45 9.04 -9.36
CA ALA A 17 25.38 7.81 -8.58
C ALA A 17 25.76 6.60 -9.45
N ARG A 18 26.92 6.03 -9.14
CA ARG A 18 27.49 4.84 -9.76
C ARG A 18 26.67 3.60 -9.41
N ALA A 19 26.05 2.99 -10.42
CA ALA A 19 25.38 1.70 -10.30
C ALA A 19 26.40 0.59 -9.98
N ARG A 20 26.21 -0.12 -8.85
CA ARG A 20 26.98 -1.32 -8.51
C ARG A 20 26.24 -2.53 -9.05
N ARG A 21 26.86 -3.23 -10.01
CA ARG A 21 26.39 -4.52 -10.54
C ARG A 21 26.57 -5.58 -9.45
N VAL A 22 25.49 -6.22 -9.02
CA VAL A 22 25.54 -7.40 -8.15
C VAL A 22 25.85 -8.62 -9.02
N THR A 23 26.96 -9.30 -8.73
CA THR A 23 27.30 -10.61 -9.30
C THR A 23 26.93 -11.67 -8.27
N PHE A 24 25.98 -12.55 -8.61
CA PHE A 24 25.72 -13.75 -7.83
C PHE A 24 26.79 -14.79 -8.16
N LYS A 25 27.65 -15.08 -7.18
CA LYS A 25 28.59 -16.19 -7.21
C LYS A 25 27.86 -17.44 -6.70
N GLY A 26 27.24 -18.18 -7.62
CA GLY A 26 26.66 -19.49 -7.34
C GLY A 26 27.73 -20.56 -7.49
N GLU A 27 28.30 -21.01 -6.37
CA GLU A 27 29.12 -22.22 -6.31
C GLU A 27 29.10 -22.77 -4.88
N VAL A 28 28.32 -23.83 -4.66
CA VAL A 28 28.70 -24.87 -3.70
C VAL A 28 28.58 -26.22 -4.39
N VAL A 29 29.78 -26.77 -4.51
CA VAL A 29 30.25 -28.01 -5.11
C VAL A 29 29.49 -29.26 -4.66
N ALA A 30 29.34 -30.18 -5.62
CA ALA A 30 28.98 -31.56 -5.38
C ALA A 30 30.07 -32.29 -4.57
N SER A 31 29.68 -33.09 -3.58
CA SER A 31 30.54 -34.13 -3.03
C SER A 31 29.71 -35.39 -2.80
N GLY A 32 30.17 -36.51 -3.34
CA GLY A 32 29.40 -37.73 -3.53
C GLY A 32 29.66 -38.87 -2.52
N ARG A 33 28.63 -39.72 -2.39
CA ARG A 33 28.61 -41.22 -2.24
C ARG A 33 29.34 -41.88 -1.04
N PRO A 34 29.13 -43.20 -0.75
CA PRO A 34 28.13 -44.18 -1.23
C PRO A 34 27.52 -45.07 -0.10
N ALA A 35 26.92 -46.21 -0.49
CA ALA A 35 26.39 -47.34 0.29
C ALA A 35 24.90 -47.18 0.67
N GLY A 36 23.98 -48.06 0.29
CA GLY A 36 24.08 -49.45 -0.12
C GLY A 36 23.00 -50.19 0.65
N SER A 37 21.88 -50.51 0.00
CA SER A 37 21.03 -51.64 0.37
C SER A 37 19.92 -51.78 -0.67
N ILE A 38 19.86 -52.96 -1.26
CA ILE A 38 18.84 -53.40 -2.20
C ILE A 38 18.02 -54.45 -1.46
N SER A 39 16.70 -54.35 -1.59
CA SER A 39 15.60 -55.29 -1.28
C SER A 39 14.49 -54.49 -0.57
N SER A 40 13.21 -54.62 -0.88
CA SER A 40 12.51 -55.85 -1.19
C SER A 40 11.20 -55.56 -1.95
N ALA A 41 10.78 -56.56 -2.72
CA ALA A 41 9.52 -56.62 -3.43
C ALA A 41 8.31 -56.57 -2.50
N LYS A 42 7.23 -55.89 -2.91
CA LYS A 42 5.85 -56.43 -2.82
C LYS A 42 4.84 -55.56 -3.55
N GLY A 43 4.16 -56.14 -4.53
CA GLY A 43 2.96 -55.55 -5.09
C GLY A 43 1.80 -55.56 -4.11
N ARG A 44 0.90 -54.58 -4.27
CA ARG A 44 -0.55 -54.75 -4.23
C ARG A 44 -1.23 -53.39 -4.43
N GLU A 45 -2.07 -53.31 -5.45
CA GLU A 45 -3.18 -52.37 -5.52
C GLU A 45 -3.95 -52.34 -4.20
N LYS A 46 -4.21 -51.14 -3.68
CA LYS A 46 -5.50 -50.78 -3.06
C LYS A 46 -5.77 -49.30 -3.28
N ARG A 47 -6.77 -49.01 -4.10
CA ARG A 47 -7.42 -47.70 -4.20
C ARG A 47 -8.09 -47.38 -2.86
N GLY A 48 -7.92 -46.14 -2.40
CA GLY A 48 -8.71 -45.52 -1.34
C GLY A 48 -7.89 -44.57 -0.47
N PRO A 49 -8.51 -43.55 0.14
CA PRO A 49 -9.55 -42.66 -0.36
C PRO A 49 -8.96 -41.30 -0.76
N SER A 50 -9.80 -40.51 -1.41
CA SER A 50 -9.63 -39.10 -1.77
C SER A 50 -8.55 -38.34 -0.98
N SER A 51 -7.51 -38.00 -1.72
CA SER A 51 -6.71 -36.81 -1.52
C SER A 51 -7.62 -35.59 -1.30
N VAL A 52 -7.56 -35.01 -0.11
CA VAL A 52 -7.84 -33.59 0.09
C VAL A 52 -6.82 -33.10 1.10
N PRO A 53 -5.76 -32.36 0.70
CA PRO A 53 -5.09 -31.52 1.68
C PRO A 53 -6.15 -30.54 2.23
N PRO A 54 -6.04 -30.08 3.50
CA PRO A 54 -6.77 -28.91 3.96
C PRO A 54 -6.31 -27.71 3.10
N GLY A 55 -6.95 -27.59 1.94
CA GLY A 55 -6.71 -26.54 0.97
C GLY A 55 -7.25 -25.25 1.55
N LEU A 56 -6.35 -24.53 2.21
CA LEU A 56 -6.25 -23.08 2.14
C LEU A 56 -7.62 -22.38 2.13
N ALA A 57 -8.37 -22.45 3.22
CA ALA A 57 -9.31 -21.38 3.51
C ALA A 57 -8.44 -20.11 3.67
N PRO A 58 -8.53 -19.11 2.77
CA PRO A 58 -7.81 -17.87 2.94
C PRO A 58 -8.29 -17.32 4.28
N ARG A 59 -7.38 -17.17 5.26
CA ARG A 59 -7.75 -16.61 6.55
C ARG A 59 -8.45 -15.29 6.28
N PRO A 60 -9.71 -15.12 6.71
CA PRO A 60 -10.36 -13.83 6.63
C PRO A 60 -9.43 -12.85 7.34
N HIS A 61 -8.85 -11.90 6.62
CA HIS A 61 -8.13 -10.82 7.26
C HIS A 61 -9.22 -9.92 7.87
N ALA A 62 -9.77 -10.36 9.01
CA ALA A 62 -10.82 -9.67 9.74
C ALA A 62 -10.32 -8.33 10.30
N VAL A 63 -8.99 -8.16 10.37
CA VAL A 63 -8.32 -6.95 10.83
C VAL A 63 -7.79 -6.18 9.61
N PRO A 64 -8.23 -4.93 9.41
CA PRO A 64 -7.67 -4.07 8.38
C PRO A 64 -6.17 -3.82 8.58
N ASP A 65 -5.41 -3.69 7.50
CA ASP A 65 -3.94 -3.58 7.54
C ASP A 65 -3.46 -2.36 8.36
N TYR A 66 -4.18 -1.24 8.29
CA TYR A 66 -3.85 -0.02 9.03
C TYR A 66 -3.94 -0.19 10.55
N VAL A 67 -4.77 -1.13 11.04
CA VAL A 67 -4.83 -1.43 12.47
C VAL A 67 -3.53 -2.06 12.95
N VAL A 68 -2.94 -2.93 12.11
CA VAL A 68 -1.66 -3.59 12.40
C VAL A 68 -0.48 -2.64 12.19
N ARG A 69 -0.54 -1.76 11.18
CA ARG A 69 0.53 -0.80 10.86
C ARG A 69 0.64 0.36 11.85
N TYR A 70 -0.47 0.74 12.48
CA TYR A 70 -0.52 1.85 13.43
C TYR A 70 -1.04 1.38 14.80
N PRO A 71 -0.23 0.61 15.56
CA PRO A 71 -0.56 0.22 16.92
C PRO A 71 -0.55 1.43 17.88
N VAL A 72 -0.91 1.18 19.14
CA VAL A 72 -0.83 2.15 20.25
C VAL A 72 0.55 2.80 20.30
N ILE A 73 0.56 4.13 20.40
CA ILE A 73 1.77 4.93 20.43
C ILE A 73 2.40 4.84 21.82
N ARG A 74 3.73 4.68 21.87
CA ARG A 74 4.48 4.55 23.14
C ARG A 74 5.54 5.64 23.33
N SER A 75 5.74 6.52 22.36
CA SER A 75 6.76 7.57 22.38
C SER A 75 6.32 8.80 21.58
N SER A 76 6.81 9.98 22.00
CA SER A 76 6.58 11.26 21.33
C SER A 76 7.09 11.28 19.89
N GLN A 77 8.23 10.62 19.61
CA GLN A 77 8.77 10.51 18.25
C GLN A 77 7.84 9.68 17.35
N GLN A 78 7.30 8.57 17.86
CA GLN A 78 6.34 7.74 17.13
C GLN A 78 5.05 8.51 16.86
N ARG A 79 4.59 9.32 17.83
CA ARG A 79 3.44 10.22 17.69
C ARG A 79 3.65 11.22 16.55
N GLU A 80 4.83 11.81 16.47
CA GLU A 80 5.17 12.74 15.39
C GLU A 80 5.27 12.05 14.03
N GLY A 81 5.82 10.83 13.97
CA GLY A 81 5.79 10.01 12.77
C GLY A 81 4.36 9.73 12.29
N TYR A 82 3.45 9.38 13.20
CA TYR A 82 2.04 9.17 12.86
C TYR A 82 1.37 10.45 12.37
N LYS A 83 1.73 11.61 12.91
CA LYS A 83 1.25 12.92 12.40
C LYS A 83 1.71 13.18 10.97
N GLY A 84 2.98 12.92 10.67
CA GLY A 84 3.50 13.07 9.31
C GLY A 84 2.74 12.20 8.31
N VAL A 85 2.53 10.92 8.65
CA VAL A 85 1.72 10.01 7.84
C VAL A 85 0.28 10.48 7.73
N PHE A 86 -0.33 10.96 8.81
CA PHE A 86 -1.69 11.46 8.79
C PHE A 86 -1.85 12.62 7.81
N GLN A 87 -0.90 13.57 7.79
CA GLN A 87 -0.93 14.71 6.88
C GLN A 87 -0.78 14.29 5.42
N ASP A 88 0.20 13.43 5.13
CA ASP A 88 0.42 12.88 3.78
C ASP A 88 -0.83 12.16 3.26
N GLN A 89 -1.40 11.28 4.07
CA GLN A 89 -2.58 10.51 3.70
C GLN A 89 -3.85 11.36 3.65
N LEU A 90 -3.92 12.44 4.43
CA LEU A 90 -5.01 13.41 4.36
C LEU A 90 -4.98 14.16 3.03
N TRP A 91 -3.79 14.51 2.54
CA TRP A 91 -3.64 15.15 1.23
C TRP A 91 -4.16 14.23 0.12
N GLU A 92 -3.77 12.95 0.13
CA GLU A 92 -4.30 11.93 -0.81
C GLU A 92 -5.83 11.82 -0.72
N TYR A 93 -6.40 11.81 0.50
CA TYR A 93 -7.85 11.76 0.68
C TYR A 93 -8.55 13.00 0.11
N THR A 94 -8.00 14.19 0.33
CA THR A 94 -8.60 15.44 -0.17
C THR A 94 -8.53 15.55 -1.68
N ASP A 95 -7.42 15.11 -2.28
CA ASP A 95 -7.23 15.08 -3.73
C ASP A 95 -8.20 14.08 -4.38
N LEU A 96 -8.30 12.87 -3.81
CA LEU A 96 -9.22 11.85 -4.29
C LEU A 96 -10.69 12.28 -4.17
N LEU A 97 -11.07 12.98 -3.09
CA LEU A 97 -12.40 13.58 -2.95
C LEU A 97 -12.67 14.61 -4.05
N TRP A 98 -11.68 15.41 -4.41
CA TRP A 98 -11.81 16.38 -5.49
C TRP A 98 -12.02 15.68 -6.84
N GLU A 99 -11.26 14.62 -7.13
CA GLU A 99 -11.45 13.83 -8.35
C GLU A 99 -12.83 13.17 -8.42
N ILE A 100 -13.32 12.60 -7.31
CA ILE A 100 -14.66 12.00 -7.25
C ILE A 100 -15.73 13.07 -7.53
N ARG A 101 -15.58 14.26 -6.93
CA ARG A 101 -16.49 15.39 -7.17
C ARG A 101 -16.46 15.89 -8.62
N SER A 102 -15.31 15.81 -9.29
CA SER A 102 -15.20 16.20 -10.70
C SER A 102 -15.76 15.15 -11.66
N MET A 103 -15.79 13.87 -11.24
CA MET A 103 -16.35 12.76 -12.01
C MET A 103 -17.87 12.63 -11.84
N LEU A 104 -18.43 13.16 -10.74
CA LEU A 104 -19.87 13.29 -10.60
C LEU A 104 -20.34 14.28 -11.68
N PRO A 105 -21.28 13.89 -12.56
CA PRO A 105 -21.83 14.80 -13.55
C PRO A 105 -22.29 16.06 -12.84
N ARG A 106 -21.83 17.23 -13.29
CA ARG A 106 -22.49 18.47 -12.91
C ARG A 106 -23.96 18.31 -13.29
N GLU A 107 -24.84 18.63 -12.35
CA GLU A 107 -26.30 18.60 -12.52
C GLU A 107 -26.68 18.97 -13.96
N PRO A 108 -27.38 18.09 -14.69
CA PRO A 108 -27.69 18.35 -16.07
C PRO A 108 -28.67 19.53 -16.15
N GLU A 109 -28.17 20.71 -16.48
CA GLU A 109 -29.01 21.71 -17.14
C GLU A 109 -29.46 21.08 -18.47
N ALA A 110 -30.76 20.80 -18.54
CA ALA A 110 -31.39 20.04 -19.60
C ALA A 110 -31.15 20.68 -20.97
N GLY A 111 -30.28 20.07 -21.80
CA GLY A 111 -30.19 20.48 -23.20
C GLY A 111 -28.89 20.16 -23.92
N SER A 112 -28.44 18.91 -23.99
CA SER A 112 -27.62 18.49 -25.14
C SER A 112 -27.58 16.97 -25.27
N ALA A 113 -28.36 16.44 -26.21
CA ALA A 113 -28.32 15.06 -26.64
C ALA A 113 -27.09 14.84 -27.55
N GLY A 114 -25.97 14.42 -26.96
CA GLY A 114 -24.76 13.98 -27.66
C GLY A 114 -24.49 12.51 -27.39
N LYS A 115 -24.75 11.66 -28.37
CA LYS A 115 -24.68 10.20 -28.33
C LYS A 115 -23.22 9.71 -28.45
N ALA A 116 -22.66 9.03 -27.43
CA ALA A 116 -21.50 8.12 -27.55
C ALA A 116 -21.33 7.23 -26.27
N PRO A 117 -20.55 6.13 -26.31
CA PRO A 117 -21.02 4.75 -26.21
C PRO A 117 -21.03 4.20 -24.77
N ALA A 118 -21.88 3.19 -24.53
CA ALA A 118 -22.08 2.48 -23.26
C ALA A 118 -20.80 1.95 -22.58
N ALA A 119 -19.68 1.80 -23.31
CA ALA A 119 -18.39 1.40 -22.75
C ALA A 119 -17.71 2.52 -21.92
N HIS A 120 -17.94 3.80 -22.23
CA HIS A 120 -17.35 4.92 -21.51
C HIS A 120 -18.01 5.14 -20.14
N THR A 121 -19.33 4.95 -20.05
CA THR A 121 -20.09 5.04 -18.80
C THR A 121 -19.68 3.93 -17.83
N VAL A 122 -19.66 2.68 -18.30
CA VAL A 122 -19.31 1.53 -17.44
C VAL A 122 -17.88 1.64 -16.91
N HIS A 123 -16.89 2.01 -17.73
CA HIS A 123 -15.52 2.24 -17.25
C HIS A 123 -15.41 3.38 -16.24
N GLN A 124 -16.16 4.47 -16.43
CA GLN A 124 -16.24 5.56 -15.47
C GLN A 124 -16.91 5.11 -14.17
N ASP A 125 -17.97 4.29 -14.23
CA ASP A 125 -18.65 3.74 -13.07
C ASP A 125 -17.72 2.82 -12.26
N TRP A 126 -16.96 1.93 -12.91
CA TRP A 126 -15.95 1.09 -12.23
C TRP A 126 -14.82 1.93 -11.62
N ALA A 127 -14.29 2.91 -12.36
CA ALA A 127 -13.24 3.79 -11.87
C ALA A 127 -13.74 4.66 -10.69
N PHE A 128 -14.97 5.15 -10.77
CA PHE A 128 -15.64 5.90 -9.71
C PHE A 128 -15.81 5.04 -8.45
N LEU A 129 -16.31 3.81 -8.59
CA LEU A 129 -16.45 2.87 -7.47
C LEU A 129 -15.09 2.54 -6.83
N ALA A 130 -14.04 2.34 -7.64
CA ALA A 130 -12.69 2.09 -7.13
C ALA A 130 -12.15 3.30 -6.33
N LYS A 131 -12.34 4.53 -6.83
CA LYS A 131 -11.97 5.75 -6.11
C LYS A 131 -12.80 5.93 -4.83
N GLN A 132 -14.10 5.66 -4.88
CA GLN A 132 -14.97 5.70 -3.70
C GLN A 132 -14.52 4.72 -2.62
N GLN A 133 -14.20 3.48 -3.00
CA GLN A 133 -13.63 2.48 -2.08
C GLN A 133 -12.30 2.95 -1.47
N ARG A 134 -11.43 3.58 -2.27
CA ARG A 134 -10.17 4.15 -1.78
C ARG A 134 -10.43 5.30 -0.80
N CYS A 135 -11.41 6.15 -1.06
CA CYS A 135 -11.83 7.22 -0.14
C CYS A 135 -12.28 6.66 1.22
N GLU A 136 -13.13 5.64 1.21
CA GLU A 136 -13.59 4.99 2.45
C GLU A 136 -12.45 4.34 3.22
N TYR A 137 -11.53 3.66 2.52
CA TYR A 137 -10.33 3.10 3.12
C TYR A 137 -9.46 4.19 3.79
N LEU A 138 -9.16 5.27 3.08
CA LEU A 138 -8.37 6.38 3.61
C LEU A 138 -9.06 7.04 4.81
N LYS A 139 -10.38 7.25 4.75
CA LYS A 139 -11.16 7.79 5.86
C LYS A 139 -11.07 6.92 7.12
N GLN A 140 -11.22 5.61 6.99
CA GLN A 140 -11.09 4.67 8.11
C GLN A 140 -9.66 4.64 8.67
N LYS A 141 -8.65 4.60 7.79
CA LYS A 141 -7.23 4.66 8.16
C LYS A 141 -6.89 5.96 8.91
N LEU A 142 -7.29 7.11 8.38
CA LEU A 142 -7.07 8.43 8.99
C LEU A 142 -7.76 8.53 10.35
N THR A 143 -8.99 8.03 10.45
CA THR A 143 -9.74 7.99 11.72
C THR A 143 -8.97 7.17 12.78
N HIS A 144 -8.46 6.00 12.40
CA HIS A 144 -7.67 5.15 13.30
C HIS A 144 -6.36 5.84 13.74
N ILE A 145 -5.60 6.41 12.80
CA ILE A 145 -4.33 7.10 13.12
C ILE A 145 -4.60 8.30 14.04
N LYS A 146 -5.62 9.10 13.74
CA LYS A 146 -6.04 10.23 14.58
C LYS A 146 -6.40 9.78 15.99
N ALA A 147 -7.16 8.69 16.13
CA ALA A 147 -7.52 8.12 17.42
C ALA A 147 -6.28 7.71 18.23
N ARG A 148 -5.27 7.07 17.60
CA ARG A 148 -4.01 6.69 18.27
C ARG A 148 -3.24 7.90 18.78
N ILE A 149 -3.16 8.96 17.98
CA ILE A 149 -2.51 10.21 18.39
C ILE A 149 -3.25 10.85 19.58
N GLN A 150 -4.59 10.92 19.51
CA GLN A 150 -5.41 11.50 20.58
C GLN A 150 -5.37 10.69 21.87
N GLU A 151 -5.32 9.36 21.78
CA GLU A 151 -5.16 8.48 22.94
C GLU A 151 -3.86 8.77 23.67
N TYR A 152 -2.73 8.81 22.94
CA TYR A 152 -1.44 9.15 23.51
C TYR A 152 -1.41 10.58 24.11
N ASP A 153 -1.98 11.56 23.42
CA ASP A 153 -2.01 12.94 23.92
C ASP A 153 -2.83 13.04 25.22
N ARG A 154 -3.91 12.27 25.37
CA ARG A 154 -4.69 12.17 26.63
C ARG A 154 -3.89 11.50 27.75
N ASP A 155 -3.22 10.39 27.44
CA ASP A 155 -2.42 9.65 28.43
C ASP A 155 -1.25 10.50 28.95
N CYS A 156 -0.58 11.25 28.08
CA CYS A 156 0.47 12.19 28.48
C CYS A 156 -0.06 13.40 29.26
N ALA A 157 -1.27 13.88 28.96
CA ALA A 157 -1.88 15.01 29.66
C ALA A 157 -2.42 14.63 31.05
N GLY A 158 -2.81 13.36 31.26
CA GLY A 158 -3.33 12.86 32.54
C GLY A 158 -2.28 12.44 33.57
N THR A 159 -1.00 12.46 33.20
CA THR A 159 0.14 12.12 34.08
C THR A 159 0.76 13.31 34.82
N PHE A 160 0.07 14.46 34.88
CA PHE A 160 0.51 15.66 35.60
C PHE A 160 -0.49 16.08 36.69
#